data_AF-A0A848V9S9-F1
#
_entry.id   AF-A0A848V9S9-F1
#
_cell.length_a   1.000
_cell.length_b   1.000
_cell.length_c   1.000
_cell.angle_alpha   90.00
_cell.angle_beta   90.00
_cell.angle_gamma   90.00
#
_symmetry.space_group_name_H-M   'P 1'
#
loop_
_entity.id
_entity.type
_entity.pdbx_description
1 polymer ?
#
loop_
_entity_poly.entity_id
_entity_poly.type
_entity_poly.pdbx_seq_one_letter_code
_entity_poly.pdbx_strand_id
1 'polypeptide(L)'
;MGLLRAAMRVDDLPVVIGKVTDSGMSEDGSVMDFIETVQLAQRDFVSSDSCAEYVTATDALPYLDDGWHYNTGGFIRLGTAFAEAMIKLEQRCGHTE
;
A
#
# COMPACT_ATOMS: atom_id res chain seq x y z
N MET A 1 7.70 -13.75 -7.08
CA MET A 1 6.56 -12.84 -7.36
C MET A 1 6.91 -12.07 -8.62
N GLY A 2 6.02 -12.00 -9.61
CA GLY A 2 6.35 -11.39 -10.92
C GLY A 2 5.44 -11.81 -12.08
N LEU A 3 4.46 -12.69 -11.83
CA LEU A 3 3.55 -13.18 -12.88
C LEU A 3 2.77 -12.05 -13.58
N LEU A 4 2.41 -10.98 -12.85
CA LEU A 4 1.74 -9.82 -13.44
C LEU A 4 2.66 -9.08 -14.43
N ARG A 5 3.91 -8.80 -14.01
CA ARG A 5 4.93 -8.18 -14.86
C ARG A 5 5.25 -9.03 -16.09
N ALA A 6 5.38 -10.35 -15.92
CA ALA A 6 5.57 -11.29 -17.02
C ALA A 6 4.38 -11.29 -18.00
N ALA A 7 3.15 -11.27 -17.49
CA ALA A 7 1.94 -11.20 -18.32
C ALA A 7 1.86 -9.88 -19.12
N MET A 8 2.33 -8.78 -18.52
CA MET A 8 2.38 -7.47 -19.16
C MET A 8 3.63 -7.25 -20.02
N ARG A 9 4.64 -8.12 -19.91
CA ARG A 9 5.96 -8.02 -20.56
C ARG A 9 6.71 -6.74 -20.20
N VAL A 10 6.60 -6.32 -18.95
CA VAL A 10 7.27 -5.14 -18.40
C VAL A 10 7.88 -5.52 -17.05
N ASP A 11 9.17 -5.86 -17.04
CA ASP A 11 9.86 -6.48 -15.90
C ASP A 11 10.00 -5.56 -14.68
N ASP A 12 9.95 -4.26 -14.91
CA ASP A 12 10.09 -3.17 -13.95
C ASP A 12 8.83 -2.29 -13.85
N LEU A 13 7.67 -2.84 -14.24
CA LEU A 13 6.38 -2.19 -14.09
C LEU A 13 6.23 -1.63 -12.66
N PRO A 14 6.04 -0.31 -12.50
CA PRO A 14 5.86 0.33 -11.20
C PRO A 14 4.68 -0.26 -10.40
N VAL A 15 4.91 -0.63 -9.15
CA VAL A 15 3.87 -1.13 -8.23
C VAL A 15 3.84 -0.30 -6.96
N VAL A 16 2.70 0.29 -6.63
CA VAL A 16 2.50 0.99 -5.36
C VAL A 16 1.53 0.19 -4.51
N ILE A 17 1.93 -0.13 -3.27
CA ILE A 17 1.05 -0.76 -2.28
C ILE A 17 0.88 0.14 -1.06
N GLY A 18 -0.30 0.09 -0.45
CA GLY A 18 -0.62 0.81 0.77
C GLY A 18 -0.51 -0.10 1.98
N LYS A 19 0.10 0.38 3.06
CA LYS A 19 0.12 -0.34 4.34
C LYS A 19 -1.32 -0.56 4.80
N VAL A 20 -1.71 -1.82 4.98
CA VAL A 20 -2.98 -2.13 5.64
C VAL A 20 -2.81 -1.81 7.12
N THR A 21 -3.75 -1.09 7.70
CA THR A 21 -3.68 -0.66 9.11
C THR A 21 -4.87 -1.20 9.88
N ASP A 22 -4.63 -1.49 11.15
CA ASP A 22 -5.65 -1.95 12.10
C ASP A 22 -6.18 -0.74 12.88
N SER A 23 -7.50 -0.66 13.03
CA SER A 23 -8.14 0.44 13.76
C SER A 23 -8.01 0.30 15.29
N GLY A 24 -7.78 -0.92 15.77
CA GLY A 24 -7.80 -1.29 17.18
C GLY A 24 -9.18 -1.21 17.81
N MET A 25 -10.26 -1.13 17.02
CA MET A 25 -11.62 -0.87 17.51
C MET A 25 -12.37 -2.12 18.00
N SER A 26 -11.68 -3.26 18.16
CA SER A 26 -12.20 -4.46 18.82
C SER A 26 -11.97 -4.39 20.34
N GLU A 27 -12.68 -5.22 21.11
CA GLU A 27 -12.56 -5.29 22.57
C GLU A 27 -11.15 -5.67 23.05
N ASP A 28 -10.44 -6.47 22.25
CA ASP A 28 -9.06 -6.90 22.49
C ASP A 28 -8.02 -6.00 21.80
N GLY A 29 -8.46 -4.90 21.18
CA GLY A 29 -7.58 -3.88 20.61
C GLY A 29 -7.07 -4.18 19.21
N SER A 30 -7.66 -5.15 18.49
CA SER A 30 -7.31 -5.47 17.11
C SER A 30 -8.52 -5.99 16.34
N VAL A 31 -8.81 -5.44 15.17
CA VAL A 31 -9.82 -6.04 14.25
C VAL A 31 -9.21 -7.10 13.34
N MET A 32 -7.88 -7.16 13.23
CA MET A 32 -7.13 -8.04 12.33
C MET A 32 -5.98 -8.73 13.07
N ASP A 33 -6.25 -9.87 13.70
CA ASP A 33 -5.32 -10.63 14.56
C ASP A 33 -3.91 -10.89 13.99
N PHE A 34 -3.80 -10.98 12.66
CA PHE A 34 -2.54 -11.28 11.96
C PHE A 34 -1.98 -10.09 11.18
N ILE A 35 -2.43 -8.87 11.46
CA ILE A 35 -2.05 -7.68 10.69
C ILE A 35 -0.54 -7.46 10.65
N GLU A 36 0.18 -7.77 11.73
CA GLU A 36 1.65 -7.66 11.76
C GLU A 36 2.32 -8.57 10.72
N THR A 37 1.78 -9.78 10.51
CA THR A 37 2.29 -10.71 9.49
C THR A 37 2.05 -10.17 8.08
N VAL A 38 0.88 -9.57 7.85
CA VAL A 38 0.55 -8.93 6.57
C VAL A 38 1.47 -7.73 6.32
N GLN A 39 1.64 -6.85 7.30
CA GLN A 39 2.51 -5.66 7.18
C GLN A 39 3.98 -6.04 6.98
N LEU A 40 4.46 -7.11 7.64
CA LEU A 40 5.78 -7.68 7.40
C LEU A 40 5.91 -8.12 5.94
N ALA A 41 4.95 -8.90 5.42
CA ALA A 41 4.98 -9.36 4.03
C ALA A 41 4.91 -8.20 3.02
N GLN A 42 4.13 -7.15 3.30
CA GLN A 42 4.10 -5.93 2.48
C GLN A 42 5.47 -5.25 2.43
N ARG A 43 6.11 -5.07 3.59
CA ARG A 43 7.45 -4.49 3.68
C ARG A 43 8.48 -5.35 2.96
N ASP A 44 8.44 -6.67 3.16
CA ASP A 44 9.37 -7.60 2.53
C ASP A 44 9.25 -7.55 1.01
N PHE A 45 8.03 -7.52 0.48
CA PHE A 45 7.78 -7.32 -0.95
C PHE A 45 8.45 -6.04 -1.47
N VAL A 46 8.18 -4.88 -0.87
CA VAL A 46 8.75 -3.60 -1.31
C VAL A 46 10.28 -3.57 -1.14
N SER A 47 10.81 -4.17 -0.08
CA SER A 47 12.27 -4.23 0.12
C SER A 47 13.00 -5.08 -0.94
N SER A 48 12.29 -6.05 -1.52
CA SER A 48 12.83 -6.97 -2.52
C SER A 48 12.66 -6.50 -3.97
N ASP A 49 11.89 -5.43 -4.19
CA ASP A 49 11.50 -4.96 -5.52
C ASP A 49 11.81 -3.46 -5.67
N SER A 50 12.86 -3.12 -6.42
CA SER A 50 13.29 -1.73 -6.62
C SER A 50 12.26 -0.87 -7.35
N CYS A 51 11.28 -1.50 -8.02
CA CYS A 51 10.18 -0.84 -8.71
C CYS A 51 8.85 -1.05 -7.96
N ALA A 52 8.93 -1.12 -6.63
CA ALA A 52 7.80 -1.06 -5.73
C ALA A 52 7.94 0.10 -4.72
N GLU A 53 6.82 0.67 -4.28
CA GLU A 53 6.77 1.71 -3.24
C GLU A 53 5.72 1.41 -2.18
N TYR A 54 6.01 1.82 -0.95
CA TYR A 54 5.17 1.55 0.22
C TYR A 54 4.54 2.82 0.77
N VAL A 55 3.22 2.97 0.60
CA VAL A 55 2.47 4.10 1.15
C VAL A 55 2.09 3.82 2.60
N THR A 56 2.72 4.54 3.53
CA THR A 56 2.46 4.45 4.98
C THR A 56 1.58 5.59 5.51
N ALA A 57 1.11 6.50 4.64
CA ALA A 57 0.18 7.57 5.02
C ALA A 57 -1.13 7.04 5.64
N THR A 58 -1.43 5.75 5.43
CA THR A 58 -2.51 4.99 6.07
C THR A 58 -2.45 5.00 7.59
N ASP A 59 -1.26 5.05 8.19
CA ASP A 59 -1.05 5.06 9.65
C ASP A 59 -1.75 6.23 10.38
N ALA A 60 -2.11 7.29 9.64
CA ALA A 60 -2.77 8.47 10.18
C ALA A 60 -4.20 8.67 9.66
N LEU A 61 -4.79 7.69 8.98
CA LEU A 61 -6.11 7.84 8.41
C LEU A 61 -7.21 7.49 9.41
N PRO A 62 -8.26 8.32 9.51
CA PRO A 62 -9.40 8.04 10.38
C PRO A 62 -10.29 6.92 9.80
N TYR A 63 -10.85 6.11 10.69
CA TYR A 63 -11.80 5.04 10.38
C TYR A 63 -13.25 5.50 10.50
N LEU A 64 -14.15 4.75 9.85
CA LEU A 64 -15.57 4.75 10.14
C LEU A 64 -15.84 3.99 11.44
N ASP A 65 -17.05 4.15 11.97
CA ASP A 65 -17.49 3.46 13.20
C ASP A 65 -17.51 1.93 13.07
N ASP A 66 -17.40 1.39 11.85
CA ASP A 66 -17.27 -0.05 11.63
C ASP A 66 -15.88 -0.61 12.02
N GLY A 67 -14.87 0.25 12.18
CA GLY A 67 -13.51 -0.16 12.53
C GLY A 67 -12.74 -0.86 11.41
N TRP A 68 -13.30 -1.01 10.21
CA TRP A 68 -12.66 -1.70 9.08
C TRP A 68 -12.24 -0.75 7.96
N HIS A 69 -13.02 0.30 7.74
CA HIS A 69 -12.86 1.16 6.57
C HIS A 69 -12.44 2.57 6.94
N TYR A 70 -11.58 3.18 6.13
CA TYR A 70 -11.28 4.61 6.26
C TYR A 70 -12.51 5.45 5.88
N ASN A 71 -12.60 6.66 6.40
CA ASN A 71 -13.61 7.59 5.94
C ASN A 71 -13.27 8.20 4.58
N THR A 72 -14.21 8.95 3.99
CA THR A 72 -14.03 9.60 2.68
C THR A 72 -12.77 10.48 2.60
N GLY A 73 -12.49 11.27 3.66
CA GLY A 73 -11.29 12.11 3.71
C GLY A 73 -10.00 11.27 3.74
N GLY A 74 -10.05 10.13 4.44
CA GLY A 74 -8.97 9.15 4.48
C GLY A 74 -8.67 8.58 3.09
N PHE A 75 -9.69 8.15 2.35
CA PHE A 75 -9.53 7.65 0.99
C PHE A 75 -9.00 8.69 0.00
N ILE A 76 -9.43 9.95 0.12
CA ILE A 76 -8.88 11.04 -0.71
C ILE A 76 -7.38 11.21 -0.44
N ARG A 77 -6.99 11.26 0.84
CA ARG A 77 -5.58 11.39 1.22
C ARG A 77 -4.74 10.17 0.79
N LEU A 78 -5.32 8.97 0.88
CA LEU A 78 -4.71 7.74 0.39
C LEU A 78 -4.44 7.83 -1.12
N GLY A 79 -5.44 8.26 -1.90
CA GLY A 79 -5.31 8.45 -3.35
C GLY A 79 -4.20 9.44 -3.71
N THR A 80 -4.13 10.58 -3.00
CA THR A 80 -3.04 11.55 -3.18
C THR A 80 -1.67 10.94 -2.89
N ALA A 81 -1.52 10.21 -1.78
CA ALA A 81 -0.26 9.56 -1.42
C ALA A 81 0.17 8.49 -2.44
N PHE A 82 -0.78 7.72 -2.98
CA PHE A 82 -0.52 6.78 -4.07
C PHE A 82 -0.06 7.48 -5.35
N ALA A 83 -0.70 8.59 -5.73
CA ALA A 83 -0.31 9.38 -6.89
C ALA A 83 1.10 9.94 -6.75
N GLU A 84 1.44 10.50 -5.58
CA GLU A 84 2.79 11.00 -5.29
C GLU A 84 3.84 9.89 -5.32
N ALA A 85 3.54 8.71 -4.76
CA ALA A 85 4.43 7.55 -4.79
C ALA A 85 4.63 7.05 -6.22
N MET A 86 3.57 6.98 -7.02
CA MET A 86 3.64 6.56 -8.42
C MET A 86 4.48 7.53 -9.25
N ILE A 87 4.27 8.84 -9.13
CA ILE A 87 5.09 9.84 -9.84
C ILE A 87 6.58 9.69 -9.53
N LYS A 88 6.94 9.45 -8.26
CA LYS A 88 8.34 9.19 -7.86
C LYS A 88 8.88 7.89 -8.44
N LEU A 89 8.06 6.84 -8.51
CA LEU A 89 8.45 5.54 -9.00
C LEU A 89 8.64 5.54 -10.52
N GLU A 90 7.74 6.20 -11.26
CA GLU A 90 7.83 6.43 -12.71
C GLU A 90 9.11 7.19 -13.10
N GLN A 91 9.60 8.12 -12.27
CA GLN A 91 10.88 8.78 -12.53
C GLN A 91 12.09 7.83 -12.50
N ARG A 92 11.96 6.66 -11.85
CA ARG A 92 13.04 5.67 -11.70
C ARG A 92 12.85 4.42 -12.56
N CYS A 93 11.61 3.97 -12.70
CA CYS A 93 11.22 2.70 -13.34
C CYS A 93 10.23 2.91 -14.49
N GLY A 94 9.88 4.16 -14.81
CA GLY A 94 8.94 4.46 -15.88
C GLY A 94 9.56 4.22 -17.24
N HIS A 95 8.77 3.63 -18.14
CA HIS A 95 9.14 3.44 -19.53
C HIS A 95 8.54 4.59 -20.34
N THR A 96 9.39 5.47 -20.86
CA THR A 96 9.00 6.31 -21.99
C THR A 96 8.85 5.44 -23.24
N GLU A 97 7.67 5.48 -23.85
CA GLU A 97 7.44 4.97 -25.21
C GLU A 97 8.30 5.72 -26.25
#